data_AF-A0A960ME91-F1
#
_entry.id   AF-A0A960ME91-F1
#
_cell.length_a   1.000
_cell.length_b   1.000
_cell.length_c   1.000
_cell.angle_alpha   90.00
_cell.angle_beta   90.00
_cell.angle_gamma   90.00
#
_symmetry.space_group_name_H-M   'P 1'
#
loop_
_entity.id
_entity.type
_entity.pdbx_description
1 polymer ?
#
loop_
_entity_poly.entity_id
_entity_poly.type
_entity_poly.pdbx_seq_one_letter_code
_entity_poly.pdbx_strand_id
1 'polypeptide(L)'
;GFLPSPLFFRPPARSIVLWRELDRWVVGFESGESWVHFQSLGPGELDAELLREVQCLQLELDGRKISGPIDGLTVWTDGEPVRAAFRDEALQILGLPVRVSPKPSPSLSHAEGWSYEPAEIAAERERQANLRRWMQLALISALVYVLLIGAGVTDLMLRRKANAELRSKVDQLEPTASVIRDAKERWEAVDLALDVNRYPVELFYQVASLFPEKGLRMTHFEIRENGDIVVRGEASSPPVAIGFKADLEGAKGLEDYEWNIPAPEIDGDTATFAAFGTYRFAPVTHES
;
A
#
# COMPACT_ATOMS: atom_id res chain seq x y z
N GLY A 1 35.06 -36.73 15.32
CA GLY A 1 34.21 -37.91 15.55
C GLY A 1 34.61 -38.97 14.56
N PHE A 2 34.75 -40.22 14.99
CA PHE A 2 34.96 -41.34 14.09
C PHE A 2 33.64 -41.64 13.38
N LEU A 3 33.62 -41.61 12.05
CA LEU A 3 32.49 -42.07 11.25
C LEU A 3 32.85 -43.46 10.74
N PRO A 4 32.17 -44.52 11.22
CA PRO A 4 32.42 -45.85 10.69
C PRO A 4 32.06 -45.89 9.21
N SER A 5 32.65 -46.83 8.46
CA SER A 5 32.43 -46.94 7.02
C SER A 5 31.58 -48.18 6.65
N PRO A 6 30.32 -48.30 7.13
CA PRO A 6 29.48 -49.45 6.85
C PRO A 6 29.01 -49.50 5.39
N LEU A 7 29.07 -48.36 4.69
CA LEU A 7 28.48 -48.14 3.36
C LEU A 7 29.10 -49.02 2.26
N PHE A 8 30.26 -49.62 2.52
CA PHE A 8 30.93 -50.56 1.60
C PHE A 8 30.54 -52.03 1.82
N PHE A 9 29.74 -52.33 2.85
CA PHE A 9 29.34 -53.69 3.21
C PHE A 9 27.82 -53.87 3.04
N ARG A 10 27.40 -55.07 2.64
CA ARG A 10 25.99 -55.44 2.60
C ARG A 10 25.59 -56.04 3.95
N PRO A 11 24.56 -55.51 4.63
CA PRO A 11 24.10 -56.12 5.88
C PRO A 11 23.47 -57.51 5.62
N PRO A 12 23.61 -58.47 6.54
CA PRO A 12 22.82 -59.70 6.51
C PRO A 12 21.36 -59.36 6.82
N ALA A 13 20.45 -59.96 6.06
CA ALA A 13 19.03 -59.68 6.17
C ALA A 13 18.49 -59.95 7.59
N ARG A 14 17.68 -59.01 8.08
CA ARG A 14 16.95 -59.07 9.36
C ARG A 14 17.87 -59.30 10.54
N SER A 15 19.03 -58.64 10.56
CA SER A 15 19.99 -58.81 11.65
C SER A 15 20.64 -57.50 12.10
N ILE A 16 20.94 -57.43 13.39
CA ILE A 16 21.83 -56.40 13.96
C ILE A 16 23.25 -56.89 13.69
N VAL A 17 24.13 -56.03 13.19
CA VAL A 17 25.51 -56.39 12.91
C VAL A 17 26.44 -55.67 13.87
N LEU A 18 27.31 -56.43 14.53
CA LEU A 18 28.40 -55.89 15.33
C LEU A 18 29.73 -56.21 14.65
N TRP A 19 30.56 -55.21 14.42
CA TRP A 19 31.92 -55.40 13.93
C TRP A 19 32.89 -54.49 14.65
N ARG A 20 34.16 -54.89 14.66
CA ARG A 20 35.24 -54.04 15.15
C ARG A 20 35.78 -53.20 14.01
N GLU A 21 35.92 -51.90 14.24
CA GLU A 21 36.58 -50.97 13.33
C GLU A 21 37.63 -50.21 14.11
N LEU A 22 38.90 -50.44 13.77
CA LEU A 22 40.05 -50.02 14.57
C LEU A 22 39.95 -50.58 16.00
N ASP A 23 39.73 -49.71 17.00
CA ASP A 23 39.65 -50.08 18.41
C ASP A 23 38.26 -49.88 19.02
N ARG A 24 37.23 -49.76 18.18
CA ARG A 24 35.86 -49.55 18.63
C ARG A 24 34.92 -50.55 17.99
N TRP A 25 33.91 -50.96 18.75
CA TRP A 25 32.79 -51.70 18.21
C TRP A 25 31.85 -50.76 17.49
N VAL A 26 31.27 -51.23 16.41
CA VAL A 26 30.25 -50.51 15.64
C VAL A 26 29.05 -51.42 15.54
N VAL A 27 27.88 -50.85 15.81
CA VAL A 27 26.60 -51.50 15.55
C VAL A 27 25.99 -50.94 14.28
N GLY A 28 25.43 -51.82 13.46
CA GLY A 28 24.65 -51.48 12.29
C GLY A 28 23.29 -52.15 12.36
N PHE A 29 22.25 -51.38 12.13
CA PHE A 29 20.87 -51.83 11.98
C PHE A 29 20.48 -51.81 10.51
N GLU A 30 19.88 -52.91 10.08
CA GLU A 30 19.45 -53.11 8.70
C GLU A 30 17.94 -52.88 8.55
N SER A 31 17.55 -52.43 7.35
CA SER A 31 16.16 -52.50 6.88
C SER A 31 16.17 -52.72 5.36
N GLY A 32 15.67 -53.88 4.93
CA GLY A 32 15.68 -54.31 3.53
C GLY A 32 17.05 -54.76 3.02
N GLU A 33 17.67 -53.95 2.16
CA GLU A 33 18.98 -54.26 1.56
C GLU A 33 20.06 -53.21 1.92
N SER A 34 19.73 -52.26 2.81
CA SER A 34 20.58 -51.11 3.14
C SER A 34 20.70 -50.90 4.66
N TRP A 35 21.81 -50.28 5.07
CA TRP A 35 21.96 -49.79 6.44
C TRP A 35 21.02 -48.63 6.70
N VAL A 36 20.30 -48.70 7.81
CA VAL A 36 19.40 -47.62 8.22
C VAL A 36 20.01 -46.78 9.32
N HIS A 37 20.71 -47.43 10.25
CA HIS A 37 21.39 -46.74 11.32
C HIS A 37 22.69 -47.45 11.64
N PHE A 38 23.72 -46.68 11.94
CA PHE A 38 24.99 -47.21 12.42
C PHE A 38 25.61 -46.24 13.41
N GLN A 39 26.23 -46.79 14.44
CA GLN A 39 26.84 -46.01 15.50
C GLN A 39 28.07 -46.71 16.04
N SER A 40 29.13 -45.93 16.31
CA SER A 40 30.28 -46.43 17.05
C SER A 40 29.95 -46.52 18.55
N LEU A 41 30.11 -47.71 19.10
CA LEU A 41 29.98 -48.02 20.53
C LEU A 41 31.29 -47.68 21.27
N GLY A 42 31.30 -47.89 22.59
CA GLY A 42 32.48 -47.69 23.44
C GLY A 42 33.71 -48.53 23.02
N PRO A 43 34.93 -48.11 23.39
CA PRO A 43 36.09 -48.99 23.34
C PRO A 43 35.93 -50.07 24.41
N GLY A 44 36.08 -51.35 24.04
CA GLY A 44 35.87 -52.45 24.99
C GLY A 44 35.83 -53.83 24.35
N GLU A 45 35.74 -54.86 25.19
CA GLU A 45 35.49 -56.23 24.77
C GLU A 45 33.99 -56.47 24.56
N LEU A 46 33.63 -57.57 23.90
CA LEU A 46 32.23 -58.00 23.78
C LEU A 46 31.70 -58.43 25.14
N ASP A 47 30.95 -57.56 25.82
CA ASP A 47 30.40 -57.79 27.16
C ASP A 47 28.90 -57.42 27.27
N ALA A 48 28.34 -57.63 28.46
CA ALA A 48 26.95 -57.35 28.77
C ALA A 48 26.61 -55.84 28.85
N GLU A 49 27.60 -54.96 28.92
CA GLU A 49 27.37 -53.50 28.90
C GLU A 49 27.14 -53.03 27.47
N LEU A 50 27.96 -53.51 26.53
CA LEU A 50 27.81 -53.27 25.11
C LEU A 50 26.47 -53.80 24.58
N LEU A 51 26.04 -54.99 25.03
CA LEU A 51 24.73 -55.54 24.67
C LEU A 51 23.55 -54.68 25.16
N ARG A 52 23.69 -54.01 26.32
CA ARG A 52 22.67 -53.07 26.81
C ARG A 52 22.64 -51.78 26.01
N GLU A 53 23.79 -51.28 25.56
CA GLU A 53 23.85 -50.13 24.65
C GLU A 53 23.14 -50.46 23.33
N VAL A 54 23.40 -51.65 22.76
CA VAL A 54 22.70 -52.14 21.56
C VAL A 54 21.20 -52.28 21.81
N GLN A 55 20.77 -52.79 22.97
CA GLN A 55 19.35 -52.90 23.34
C GLN A 55 18.65 -51.54 23.39
N CYS A 56 19.30 -50.54 24.00
CA CYS A 56 18.78 -49.17 24.05
C CYS A 56 18.61 -48.58 22.65
N LEU A 57 19.59 -48.78 21.77
CA LEU A 57 19.53 -48.32 20.38
C LEU A 57 18.42 -49.03 19.60
N GLN A 58 18.25 -50.34 19.80
CA GLN A 58 17.15 -51.10 19.19
C GLN A 58 15.78 -50.53 19.64
N LEU A 59 15.59 -50.31 20.94
CA LEU A 59 14.34 -49.74 21.48
C LEU A 59 14.05 -48.34 20.92
N GLU A 60 15.08 -47.50 20.74
CA GLU A 60 14.92 -46.18 20.14
C GLU A 60 14.48 -46.27 18.67
N LEU A 61 15.11 -47.15 17.89
CA LEU A 61 14.80 -47.33 16.47
C LEU A 61 13.40 -47.96 16.28
N ASP A 62 13.03 -48.90 17.13
CA ASP A 62 11.70 -49.52 17.14
C ASP A 62 10.62 -48.49 17.52
N GLY A 63 10.90 -47.63 18.52
CA GLY A 63 10.02 -46.52 18.91
C GLY A 63 9.76 -45.53 17.77
N ARG A 64 10.76 -45.32 16.89
CA ARG A 64 10.64 -44.46 15.70
C ARG A 64 10.14 -45.21 14.46
N LYS A 65 9.92 -46.53 14.53
CA LYS A 65 9.54 -47.42 13.41
C LYS A 65 10.53 -47.36 12.24
N ILE A 66 11.81 -47.20 12.56
CA ILE A 66 12.89 -47.06 11.58
C ILE A 66 13.49 -48.43 11.22
N SER A 67 13.55 -49.35 12.20
CA SER A 67 13.99 -50.74 12.03
C SER A 67 12.86 -51.63 11.49
N GLY A 68 13.23 -52.56 10.60
CA GLY A 68 12.37 -53.70 10.24
C GLY A 68 12.41 -54.79 11.32
N PRO A 69 11.68 -55.91 11.13
CA PRO A 69 11.76 -57.04 12.06
C PRO A 69 13.15 -57.69 12.04
N ILE A 70 13.77 -57.78 13.22
CA ILE A 70 15.12 -58.32 13.44
C ILE A 70 15.02 -59.74 14.01
N ASP A 71 15.68 -60.70 13.37
CA ASP A 71 15.64 -62.12 13.73
C ASP A 71 16.94 -62.62 14.41
N GLY A 72 18.01 -61.81 14.45
CA GLY A 72 19.26 -62.23 15.06
C GLY A 72 20.33 -61.14 15.18
N LEU A 73 21.38 -61.46 15.96
CA LEU A 73 22.59 -60.65 16.10
C LEU A 73 23.74 -61.33 15.34
N THR A 74 24.31 -60.66 14.35
CA THR A 74 25.47 -61.13 13.59
C THR A 74 26.73 -60.40 14.07
N VAL A 75 27.71 -61.13 14.59
CA VAL A 75 29.02 -60.59 14.95
C VAL A 75 30.00 -60.89 13.82
N TRP A 76 30.53 -59.84 13.20
CA TRP A 76 31.62 -59.92 12.24
C TRP A 76 32.95 -59.85 12.95
N THR A 77 33.72 -60.92 12.81
CA THR A 77 35.06 -61.06 13.38
C THR A 77 35.97 -61.77 12.40
N ASP A 78 37.25 -61.40 12.38
CA ASP A 78 38.27 -61.99 11.51
C ASP A 78 38.82 -63.30 12.12
N GLY A 79 37.91 -64.19 12.54
CA GLY A 79 38.24 -65.51 13.09
C GLY A 79 38.51 -65.56 14.60
N GLU A 80 38.32 -64.46 15.34
CA GLU A 80 38.41 -64.51 16.81
C GLU A 80 37.19 -65.23 17.41
N PRO A 81 37.40 -66.20 18.33
CA PRO A 81 36.30 -66.92 18.94
C PRO A 81 35.52 -66.01 19.88
N VAL A 82 34.24 -65.78 19.57
CA VAL A 82 33.30 -65.10 20.49
C VAL A 82 33.06 -66.00 21.71
N ARG A 83 33.22 -65.44 22.91
CA ARG A 83 33.03 -66.14 24.19
C ARG A 83 31.65 -66.81 24.25
N ALA A 84 31.58 -68.04 24.75
CA ALA A 84 30.30 -68.75 24.92
C ALA A 84 29.32 -67.96 25.81
N ALA A 85 29.83 -67.39 26.91
CA ALA A 85 29.06 -66.55 27.83
C ALA A 85 28.38 -65.36 27.13
N PHE A 86 29.02 -64.75 26.13
CA PHE A 86 28.44 -63.63 25.38
C PHE A 86 27.21 -64.05 24.57
N ARG A 87 27.18 -65.29 24.05
CA ARG A 87 26.02 -65.80 23.31
C ARG A 87 24.81 -65.97 24.23
N ASP A 88 25.06 -66.47 25.44
CA ASP A 88 24.02 -66.64 26.46
C ASP A 88 23.54 -65.27 26.98
N GLU A 89 24.46 -64.33 27.22
CA GLU A 89 24.16 -62.95 27.61
C GLU A 89 23.33 -62.22 26.54
N ALA A 90 23.68 -62.36 25.25
CA ALA A 90 22.93 -61.76 24.16
C ALA A 90 21.51 -62.34 24.03
N LEU A 91 21.34 -63.65 24.24
CA LEU A 91 20.02 -64.27 24.26
C LEU A 91 19.18 -63.78 25.46
N GLN A 92 19.80 -63.58 26.62
CA GLN A 92 19.09 -63.08 27.81
C GLN A 92 18.72 -61.59 27.71
N ILE A 93 19.61 -60.76 27.16
CA ILE A 93 19.43 -59.30 27.11
C ILE A 93 18.62 -58.88 25.87
N LEU A 94 19.03 -59.34 24.68
CA LEU A 94 18.40 -58.93 23.41
C LEU A 94 17.29 -59.89 22.97
N GLY A 95 17.25 -61.12 23.49
CA GLY A 95 16.31 -62.14 23.00
C GLY A 95 16.67 -62.68 21.61
N LEU A 96 17.87 -62.38 21.10
CA LEU A 96 18.28 -62.68 19.73
C LEU A 96 19.38 -63.75 19.69
N PRO A 97 19.31 -64.72 18.76
CA PRO A 97 20.39 -65.69 18.57
C PRO A 97 21.63 -65.01 17.96
N VAL A 98 22.81 -65.33 18.49
CA VAL A 98 24.10 -64.81 18.00
C VAL A 98 24.68 -65.71 16.91
N ARG A 99 24.91 -65.14 15.73
CA ARG A 99 25.63 -65.76 14.61
C ARG A 99 26.99 -65.10 14.47
N VAL A 100 28.02 -65.90 14.24
CA VAL A 100 29.39 -65.40 14.01
C VAL A 100 29.73 -65.68 12.55
N SER A 101 30.13 -64.63 11.83
CA SER A 101 30.49 -64.71 10.42
C SER A 101 31.78 -63.92 10.17
N PRO A 102 32.62 -64.31 9.21
CA PRO A 102 33.71 -63.44 8.77
C PRO A 102 33.16 -62.12 8.21
N LYS A 103 33.92 -61.03 8.39
CA LYS A 103 33.60 -59.72 7.82
C LYS A 103 33.65 -59.80 6.29
N PRO A 104 32.58 -59.38 5.57
CA PRO A 104 32.57 -59.45 4.11
C PRO A 104 33.59 -58.49 3.49
N SER A 105 34.08 -58.80 2.29
CA SER A 105 34.98 -57.89 1.56
C SER A 105 34.22 -56.62 1.11
N PRO A 106 34.84 -55.43 1.22
CA PRO A 106 34.21 -54.18 0.81
C PRO A 106 33.96 -54.17 -0.71
N SER A 107 32.80 -53.68 -1.14
CA SER A 107 32.45 -53.57 -2.56
C SER A 107 32.06 -52.14 -2.95
N LEU A 108 32.63 -51.67 -4.07
CA LEU A 108 32.41 -50.31 -4.61
C LEU A 108 31.12 -50.19 -5.43
N SER A 109 30.50 -51.31 -5.78
CA SER A 109 29.22 -51.36 -6.52
C SER A 109 28.08 -50.64 -5.79
N HIS A 110 28.20 -50.44 -4.46
CA HIS A 110 27.22 -49.70 -3.66
C HIS A 110 27.45 -48.18 -3.62
N ALA A 111 28.55 -47.68 -4.19
CA ALA A 111 28.86 -46.25 -4.32
C ALA A 111 28.40 -45.66 -5.67
N GLU A 112 27.73 -46.44 -6.52
CA GLU A 112 27.15 -45.99 -7.80
C GLU A 112 26.01 -44.99 -7.54
N GLY A 113 26.36 -43.70 -7.51
CA GLY A 113 25.44 -42.60 -7.20
C GLY A 113 26.08 -41.48 -6.40
N TRP A 114 27.30 -41.68 -5.89
CA TRP A 114 28.02 -40.66 -5.15
C TRP A 114 28.66 -39.65 -6.09
N SER A 115 28.03 -38.48 -6.22
CA SER A 115 28.68 -37.29 -6.76
C SER A 115 29.44 -36.59 -5.64
N TYR A 116 30.69 -37.01 -5.40
CA TYR A 116 31.60 -36.25 -4.56
C TYR A 116 32.05 -35.00 -5.31
N GLU A 117 31.34 -33.90 -5.13
CA GLU A 117 31.87 -32.59 -5.50
C GLU A 117 32.62 -32.03 -4.28
N PRO A 118 33.93 -31.73 -4.39
CA PRO A 118 34.68 -31.06 -3.32
C PRO A 118 33.96 -29.77 -2.91
N ALA A 119 33.89 -29.50 -1.60
CA ALA A 119 33.15 -28.36 -1.07
C ALA A 119 33.59 -27.01 -1.67
N GLU A 120 34.86 -26.92 -2.08
CA GLU A 120 35.43 -25.76 -2.77
C GLU A 120 34.82 -25.51 -4.16
N ILE A 121 34.52 -26.57 -4.92
CA ILE A 121 33.94 -26.46 -6.27
C ILE A 121 32.44 -26.14 -6.17
N ALA A 122 31.74 -26.71 -5.17
CA ALA A 122 30.36 -26.37 -4.88
C ALA A 122 30.19 -24.89 -4.50
N ALA A 123 31.05 -24.38 -3.61
CA ALA A 123 31.03 -22.96 -3.20
C ALA A 123 31.33 -22.00 -4.36
N GLU A 124 32.26 -22.35 -5.25
CA GLU A 124 32.58 -21.52 -6.41
C GLU A 124 31.44 -21.51 -7.45
N ARG A 125 30.77 -22.65 -7.67
CA ARG A 125 29.57 -22.71 -8.52
C ARG A 125 28.41 -21.88 -7.95
N GLU A 126 28.20 -21.90 -6.64
CA GLU A 126 27.19 -21.06 -5.99
C GLU A 126 27.47 -19.57 -6.16
N ARG A 127 28.74 -19.15 -6.03
CA ARG A 127 29.14 -17.76 -6.29
C ARG A 127 28.85 -17.35 -7.73
N GLN A 128 29.24 -18.17 -8.70
CA GLN A 128 28.97 -17.89 -10.11
C GLN A 128 27.47 -17.90 -10.44
N ALA A 129 26.70 -18.81 -9.84
CA ALA A 129 25.25 -18.84 -10.00
C ALA A 129 24.59 -17.59 -9.40
N ASN A 130 25.04 -17.14 -8.23
CA ASN A 130 24.54 -15.93 -7.59
C ASN A 130 24.89 -14.68 -8.41
N LEU A 131 26.12 -14.56 -8.92
CA LEU A 131 26.49 -13.45 -9.81
C LEU A 131 25.63 -13.40 -11.07
N ARG A 132 25.36 -14.57 -11.70
CA ARG A 132 24.47 -14.64 -12.87
C ARG A 132 23.04 -14.23 -12.52
N ARG A 133 22.51 -14.67 -11.38
CA ARG A 133 21.17 -14.25 -10.89
C ARG A 133 21.12 -12.75 -10.67
N TRP A 134 22.11 -12.16 -10.02
CA TRP A 134 22.20 -10.72 -9.79
C TRP A 134 22.32 -9.95 -11.11
N MET A 135 23.11 -10.43 -12.06
CA MET A 135 23.23 -9.81 -13.37
C MET A 135 21.92 -9.88 -14.16
N GLN A 136 21.19 -11.01 -14.10
CA GLN A 136 19.86 -11.14 -14.70
C GLN A 136 18.84 -10.20 -14.04
N LEU A 137 18.84 -10.11 -12.71
CA LEU A 137 17.98 -9.17 -11.98
C LEU A 137 18.31 -7.72 -12.35
N ALA A 138 19.59 -7.36 -12.44
CA ALA A 138 20.02 -6.04 -12.86
C ALA A 138 19.55 -5.73 -14.29
N LEU A 139 19.70 -6.68 -15.22
CA LEU A 139 19.22 -6.53 -16.60
C LEU A 139 17.69 -6.33 -16.67
N ILE A 140 16.94 -7.14 -15.94
CA ILE A 140 15.47 -7.03 -15.88
C ILE A 140 15.08 -5.68 -15.28
N SER A 141 15.72 -5.26 -14.19
CA SER A 141 15.44 -3.96 -13.57
C SER A 141 15.74 -2.80 -14.51
N ALA A 142 16.84 -2.86 -15.27
CA ALA A 142 17.18 -1.86 -16.28
C ALA A 142 16.13 -1.80 -17.40
N LEU A 143 15.67 -2.96 -17.89
CA LEU A 143 14.63 -3.03 -18.92
C LEU A 143 13.31 -2.42 -18.42
N VAL A 144 12.90 -2.73 -17.19
CA VAL A 144 11.69 -2.16 -16.57
C VAL A 144 11.82 -0.65 -16.43
N TYR A 145 12.99 -0.16 -16.02
CA TYR A 145 13.23 1.27 -15.86
C TYR A 145 13.16 2.02 -17.20
N VAL A 146 13.75 1.46 -18.27
CA VAL A 146 13.66 2.01 -19.63
C VAL A 146 12.21 2.03 -20.12
N LEU A 147 11.43 0.98 -19.86
CA LEU A 147 10.01 0.93 -20.22
C LEU A 147 9.18 2.00 -19.48
N LEU A 148 9.42 2.19 -18.19
CA LEU A 148 8.73 3.21 -17.39
C LEU A 148 9.04 4.63 -17.90
N ILE A 149 10.32 4.92 -18.19
CA ILE A 149 10.70 6.20 -18.79
C ILE A 149 10.06 6.35 -20.18
N GLY A 150 10.13 5.31 -21.00
CA GLY A 150 9.54 5.30 -22.34
C GLY A 150 8.05 5.61 -22.32
N ALA A 151 7.30 4.96 -21.42
CA ALA A 151 5.87 5.20 -21.19
C ALA A 151 5.59 6.64 -20.74
N GLY A 152 6.38 7.17 -19.80
CA GLY A 152 6.25 8.55 -19.34
C GLY A 152 6.51 9.57 -20.45
N VAL A 153 7.53 9.35 -21.28
CA VAL A 153 7.83 10.22 -22.43
C VAL A 153 6.73 10.16 -23.49
N THR A 154 6.20 8.97 -23.78
CA THR A 154 5.09 8.82 -24.75
C THR A 154 3.82 9.50 -24.27
N ASP A 155 3.42 9.30 -23.01
CA ASP A 155 2.26 9.99 -22.42
C ASP A 155 2.45 11.51 -22.46
N LEU A 156 3.62 12.01 -22.07
CA LEU A 156 3.92 13.44 -22.15
C LEU A 156 3.84 13.99 -23.58
N MET A 157 4.35 13.25 -24.57
CA MET A 157 4.25 13.64 -25.98
C MET A 157 2.80 13.66 -26.48
N LEU A 158 1.99 12.66 -26.12
CA LEU A 158 0.57 12.60 -26.47
C LEU A 158 -0.20 13.79 -25.86
N ARG A 159 0.03 14.08 -24.58
CA ARG A 159 -0.57 15.24 -23.90
C ARG A 159 -0.15 16.55 -24.53
N ARG A 160 1.13 16.71 -24.89
CA ARG A 160 1.62 17.92 -25.57
C ARG A 160 0.94 18.12 -26.92
N LYS A 161 0.78 17.06 -27.72
CA LYS A 161 0.05 17.12 -28.99
C LYS A 161 -1.41 17.51 -28.80
N ALA A 162 -2.11 16.86 -27.86
CA ALA A 162 -3.50 17.19 -27.54
C ALA A 162 -3.65 18.64 -27.06
N ASN A 163 -2.72 19.12 -26.21
CA ASN A 163 -2.74 20.50 -25.73
C ASN A 163 -2.49 21.51 -26.87
N ALA A 164 -1.55 21.21 -27.77
CA ALA A 164 -1.30 22.04 -28.96
C ALA A 164 -2.52 22.11 -29.88
N GLU A 165 -3.23 20.99 -30.08
CA GLU A 165 -4.46 20.96 -30.87
C GLU A 165 -5.58 21.77 -30.19
N LEU A 166 -5.76 21.62 -28.87
CA LEU A 166 -6.72 22.41 -28.10
C LEU A 166 -6.40 23.90 -28.16
N ARG A 167 -5.14 24.29 -28.02
CA ARG A 167 -4.69 25.69 -28.17
C ARG A 167 -5.02 26.21 -29.56
N SER A 168 -4.73 25.45 -30.61
CA SER A 168 -5.08 25.86 -31.97
C SER A 168 -6.59 26.05 -32.15
N LYS A 169 -7.42 25.20 -31.55
CA LYS A 169 -8.88 25.38 -31.56
C LYS A 169 -9.31 26.63 -30.80
N VAL A 170 -8.69 26.92 -29.66
CA VAL A 170 -8.93 28.17 -28.90
C VAL A 170 -8.53 29.37 -29.75
N ASP A 171 -7.34 29.36 -30.36
CA ASP A 171 -6.86 30.47 -31.20
C ASP A 171 -7.77 30.71 -32.42
N GLN A 172 -8.37 29.65 -32.98
CA GLN A 172 -9.36 29.76 -34.06
C GLN A 172 -10.70 30.35 -33.60
N LEU A 173 -11.11 30.06 -32.35
CA LEU A 173 -12.37 30.54 -31.78
C LEU A 173 -12.25 31.93 -31.15
N GLU A 174 -11.04 32.35 -30.75
CA GLU A 174 -10.75 33.65 -30.16
C GLU A 174 -11.35 34.84 -30.92
N PRO A 175 -11.23 34.96 -32.26
CA PRO A 175 -11.83 36.08 -32.99
C PRO A 175 -13.37 36.06 -32.96
N THR A 176 -13.99 34.89 -32.90
CA THR A 176 -15.45 34.80 -32.76
C THR A 176 -15.87 35.16 -31.34
N ALA A 177 -15.13 34.67 -30.35
CA ALA A 177 -15.37 34.96 -28.94
C ALA A 177 -15.12 36.43 -28.59
N SER A 178 -14.19 37.12 -29.25
CA SER A 178 -13.97 38.56 -29.08
C SER A 178 -15.14 39.36 -29.64
N VAL A 179 -15.66 39.02 -30.83
CA VAL A 179 -16.84 39.69 -31.40
C VAL A 179 -18.06 39.52 -30.49
N ILE A 180 -18.26 38.33 -29.93
CA ILE A 180 -19.37 38.07 -28.98
C ILE A 180 -19.17 38.85 -27.68
N ARG A 181 -17.94 38.93 -27.14
CA ARG A 181 -17.62 39.75 -25.97
C ARG A 181 -17.89 41.24 -26.22
N ASP A 182 -17.38 41.78 -27.32
CA ASP A 182 -17.60 43.18 -27.71
C ASP A 182 -19.09 43.48 -27.90
N ALA A 183 -19.83 42.57 -28.53
CA ALA A 183 -21.27 42.70 -28.69
C ALA A 183 -21.99 42.69 -27.33
N LYS A 184 -21.59 41.78 -26.43
CA LYS A 184 -22.13 41.70 -25.08
C LYS A 184 -21.85 42.99 -24.30
N GLU A 185 -20.63 43.51 -24.31
CA GLU A 185 -20.29 44.76 -23.63
C GLU A 185 -21.11 45.94 -24.16
N ARG A 186 -21.29 46.04 -25.49
CA ARG A 186 -22.16 47.06 -26.09
C ARG A 186 -23.61 46.88 -25.68
N TRP A 187 -24.10 45.64 -25.61
CA TRP A 187 -25.46 45.36 -25.15
C TRP A 187 -25.63 45.71 -23.67
N GLU A 188 -24.69 45.36 -22.79
CA GLU A 188 -24.72 45.72 -21.37
C GLU A 188 -24.68 47.24 -21.17
N ALA A 189 -23.89 47.97 -21.95
CA ALA A 189 -23.87 49.43 -21.93
C ALA A 189 -25.21 50.05 -22.35
N VAL A 190 -25.92 49.42 -23.27
CA VAL A 190 -27.24 49.87 -23.76
C VAL A 190 -28.37 49.40 -22.83
N ASP A 191 -28.24 48.23 -22.22
CA ASP A 191 -29.19 47.66 -21.27
C ASP A 191 -29.40 48.61 -20.07
N LEU A 192 -28.30 49.19 -19.56
CA LEU A 192 -28.38 50.20 -18.51
C LEU A 192 -29.15 51.47 -18.91
N ALA A 193 -29.16 51.81 -20.22
CA ALA A 193 -29.87 52.97 -20.75
C ALA A 193 -31.31 52.65 -21.18
N LEU A 194 -31.64 51.36 -21.36
CA LEU A 194 -32.96 50.85 -21.76
C LEU A 194 -33.75 50.26 -20.60
N ASP A 195 -33.15 50.12 -19.41
CA ASP A 195 -33.87 49.66 -18.22
C ASP A 195 -34.96 50.68 -17.84
N VAL A 196 -36.19 50.35 -18.23
CA VAL A 196 -37.37 51.19 -18.05
C VAL A 196 -37.62 51.48 -16.57
N ASN A 197 -37.28 50.53 -15.69
CA ASN A 197 -37.46 50.66 -14.25
C ASN A 197 -36.42 51.58 -13.59
N ARG A 198 -35.38 51.96 -14.34
CA ARG A 198 -34.25 52.76 -13.86
C ARG A 198 -34.20 54.17 -14.44
N TYR A 199 -35.18 54.56 -15.26
CA TYR A 199 -35.29 55.95 -15.69
C TYR A 199 -35.50 56.86 -14.48
N PRO A 200 -34.87 58.05 -14.46
CA PRO A 200 -35.00 59.01 -13.36
C PRO A 200 -36.45 59.34 -12.97
N VAL A 201 -37.35 59.34 -13.96
CA VAL A 201 -38.78 59.61 -13.76
C VAL A 201 -39.48 58.45 -13.05
N GLU A 202 -39.12 57.20 -13.37
CA GLU A 202 -39.71 56.01 -12.76
C GLU A 202 -39.19 55.82 -11.34
N LEU A 203 -37.87 56.02 -11.11
CA LEU A 203 -37.29 56.01 -9.76
C LEU A 203 -37.90 57.10 -8.88
N PHE A 204 -38.11 58.31 -9.44
CA PHE A 204 -38.82 59.37 -8.73
C PHE A 204 -40.27 58.99 -8.44
N TYR A 205 -40.99 58.40 -9.41
CA TYR A 205 -42.37 57.95 -9.22
C TYR A 205 -42.47 56.87 -8.14
N GLN A 206 -41.58 55.88 -8.15
CA GLN A 206 -41.52 54.84 -7.13
C GLN A 206 -41.28 55.43 -5.75
N VAL A 207 -40.31 56.33 -5.59
CA VAL A 207 -40.04 57.01 -4.32
C VAL A 207 -41.23 57.89 -3.91
N ALA A 208 -41.81 58.66 -4.82
CA ALA A 208 -42.96 59.54 -4.55
C ALA A 208 -44.24 58.77 -4.21
N SER A 209 -44.44 57.58 -4.79
CA SER A 209 -45.59 56.71 -4.52
C SER A 209 -45.61 56.16 -3.08
N LEU A 210 -44.46 56.16 -2.42
CA LEU A 210 -44.31 55.76 -1.01
C LEU A 210 -44.62 56.91 -0.03
N PHE A 211 -44.81 58.14 -0.51
CA PHE A 211 -45.14 59.27 0.38
C PHE A 211 -46.64 59.22 0.77
N PRO A 212 -46.97 59.25 2.07
CA PRO A 212 -48.36 59.35 2.52
C PRO A 212 -48.96 60.73 2.17
N GLU A 213 -50.27 60.80 1.94
CA GLU A 213 -50.98 62.05 1.58
C GLU A 213 -50.82 63.19 2.60
N LYS A 214 -50.42 62.90 3.84
CA LYS A 214 -50.21 63.86 4.92
C LYS A 214 -49.01 63.46 5.79
N GLY A 215 -48.21 64.46 6.19
CA GLY A 215 -47.21 64.31 7.25
C GLY A 215 -45.78 64.03 6.80
N LEU A 216 -45.51 63.96 5.49
CA LEU A 216 -44.18 63.78 4.92
C LEU A 216 -44.00 64.74 3.72
N ARG A 217 -42.90 65.49 3.68
CA ARG A 217 -42.58 66.42 2.61
C ARG A 217 -41.18 66.13 2.08
N MET A 218 -41.07 65.81 0.79
CA MET A 218 -39.78 65.70 0.13
C MET A 218 -39.20 67.09 -0.13
N THR A 219 -37.95 67.32 0.27
CA THR A 219 -37.24 68.59 0.08
C THR A 219 -36.14 68.50 -0.97
N HIS A 220 -35.49 67.33 -1.09
CA HIS A 220 -34.43 67.10 -2.06
C HIS A 220 -34.51 65.68 -2.62
N PHE A 221 -34.44 65.55 -3.94
CA PHE A 221 -34.27 64.27 -4.63
C PHE A 221 -33.19 64.44 -5.68
N GLU A 222 -32.17 63.59 -5.62
CA GLU A 222 -31.04 63.63 -6.53
C GLU A 222 -30.60 62.22 -6.89
N ILE A 223 -30.28 62.01 -8.16
CA ILE A 223 -29.68 60.78 -8.67
C ILE A 223 -28.28 61.13 -9.13
N ARG A 224 -27.26 60.48 -8.57
CA ARG A 224 -25.84 60.69 -8.93
C ARG A 224 -25.48 59.92 -10.19
N GLU A 225 -24.37 60.30 -10.83
CA GLU A 225 -23.86 59.65 -12.06
C GLU A 225 -23.59 58.13 -11.89
N ASN A 226 -23.29 57.68 -10.67
CA ASN A 226 -23.07 56.27 -10.35
C ASN A 226 -24.39 55.47 -10.16
N GLY A 227 -25.54 56.11 -10.35
CA GLY A 227 -26.86 55.53 -10.16
C GLY A 227 -27.36 55.53 -8.72
N ASP A 228 -26.64 56.17 -7.78
CA ASP A 228 -27.03 56.30 -6.37
C ASP A 228 -28.16 57.32 -6.19
N ILE A 229 -29.09 57.01 -5.29
CA ILE A 229 -30.27 57.84 -5.01
C ILE A 229 -30.10 58.54 -3.65
N VAL A 230 -30.33 59.85 -3.63
CA VAL A 230 -30.35 60.66 -2.40
C VAL A 230 -31.73 61.27 -2.24
N VAL A 231 -32.42 60.89 -1.17
CA VAL A 231 -33.73 61.44 -0.81
C VAL A 231 -33.61 62.17 0.53
N ARG A 232 -34.06 63.42 0.60
CA ARG A 232 -34.19 64.16 1.86
C ARG A 232 -35.59 64.73 1.99
N GLY A 233 -36.07 64.78 3.21
CA GLY A 233 -37.38 65.33 3.50
C GLY A 233 -37.58 65.65 4.97
N GLU A 234 -38.74 66.24 5.23
CA GLU A 234 -39.22 66.60 6.56
C GLU A 234 -40.47 65.77 6.86
N ALA A 235 -40.54 65.21 8.06
CA ALA A 235 -41.69 64.49 8.58
C ALA A 235 -42.32 65.30 9.72
N SER A 236 -43.65 65.34 9.76
CA SER A 236 -44.40 66.01 10.82
C SER A 236 -44.34 65.29 12.17
N SER A 237 -43.78 64.08 12.23
CA SER A 237 -43.46 63.42 13.50
C SER A 237 -42.40 62.31 13.31
N PRO A 238 -41.56 62.03 14.32
CA PRO A 238 -40.56 60.95 14.26
C PRO A 238 -41.10 59.55 13.90
N PRO A 239 -42.31 59.13 14.36
CA PRO A 239 -42.87 57.84 13.96
C PRO A 239 -43.16 57.71 12.46
N VAL A 240 -43.54 58.81 11.81
CA VAL A 240 -43.82 58.83 10.35
C VAL A 240 -42.53 58.69 9.54
N ALA A 241 -41.41 59.25 10.02
CA ALA A 241 -40.10 59.07 9.41
C ALA A 241 -39.59 57.62 9.51
N ILE A 242 -39.88 56.93 10.63
CA ILE A 242 -39.50 55.52 10.83
C ILE A 242 -40.35 54.58 9.97
N GLY A 243 -41.64 54.87 9.80
CA GLY A 243 -42.51 54.11 8.89
C GLY A 243 -42.04 54.17 7.44
N PHE A 244 -41.71 55.38 6.97
CA PHE A 244 -41.17 55.61 5.63
C PHE A 244 -39.88 54.81 5.36
N LYS A 245 -39.03 54.62 6.37
CA LYS A 245 -37.84 53.76 6.27
C LYS A 245 -38.19 52.32 5.90
N ALA A 246 -39.19 51.75 6.58
CA ALA A 246 -39.63 50.37 6.34
C ALA A 246 -40.31 50.21 4.97
N ASP A 247 -41.07 51.23 4.55
CA ASP A 247 -41.75 51.25 3.25
C ASP A 247 -40.75 51.32 2.09
N LEU A 248 -39.63 52.03 2.28
CA LEU A 248 -38.57 52.19 1.30
C LEU A 248 -37.70 50.93 1.16
N GLU A 249 -37.42 50.22 2.26
CA GLU A 249 -36.74 48.91 2.25
C GLU A 249 -37.62 47.78 1.67
N GLY A 250 -38.96 47.92 1.73
CA GLY A 250 -39.93 46.91 1.30
C GLY A 250 -40.51 47.10 -0.11
N ALA A 251 -40.11 48.16 -0.83
CA ALA A 251 -40.66 48.49 -2.14
C ALA A 251 -40.05 47.62 -3.25
N LYS A 252 -40.90 46.89 -3.97
CA LYS A 252 -40.49 45.96 -5.05
C LYS A 252 -39.68 46.58 -6.19
N GLY A 253 -39.79 47.89 -6.42
CA GLY A 253 -39.02 48.61 -7.44
C GLY A 253 -37.64 49.09 -6.96
N LEU A 254 -37.37 49.03 -5.66
CA LEU A 254 -36.15 49.57 -5.02
C LEU A 254 -35.31 48.47 -4.32
N GLU A 255 -35.59 47.20 -4.58
CA GLU A 255 -34.91 46.04 -3.96
C GLU A 255 -33.43 45.92 -4.36
N ASP A 256 -33.06 46.46 -5.52
CA ASP A 256 -31.68 46.45 -6.05
C ASP A 256 -30.77 47.50 -5.39
N TYR A 257 -31.36 48.35 -4.52
CA TYR A 257 -30.66 49.40 -3.79
C TYR A 257 -30.39 48.98 -2.34
N GLU A 258 -29.16 49.20 -1.88
CA GLU A 258 -28.80 49.12 -0.49
C GLU A 258 -29.05 50.48 0.18
N TRP A 259 -30.06 50.52 1.04
CA TRP A 259 -30.50 51.74 1.69
C TRP A 259 -29.76 51.97 3.00
N ASN A 260 -28.99 53.06 3.06
CA ASN A 260 -28.45 53.61 4.29
C ASN A 260 -29.28 54.81 4.73
N ILE A 261 -30.02 54.63 5.82
CA ILE A 261 -30.97 55.61 6.34
C ILE A 261 -30.53 55.96 7.77
N PRO A 262 -29.75 57.03 7.97
CA PRO A 262 -29.39 57.53 9.29
C PRO A 262 -30.63 57.89 10.11
N ALA A 263 -30.49 57.87 11.44
CA ALA A 263 -31.56 58.29 12.34
C ALA A 263 -31.98 59.75 12.03
N PRO A 264 -33.28 60.06 12.02
CA PRO A 264 -33.77 61.39 11.66
C PRO A 264 -33.30 62.43 12.70
N GLU A 265 -32.91 63.60 12.21
CA GLU A 265 -32.54 64.74 13.05
C GLU A 265 -33.81 65.44 13.51
N ILE A 266 -34.02 65.50 14.83
CA ILE A 266 -35.24 66.04 15.43
C ILE A 266 -35.01 67.54 15.69
N ASP A 267 -35.78 68.38 15.00
CA ASP A 267 -35.81 69.82 15.22
C ASP A 267 -37.21 70.23 15.71
N GLY A 268 -37.39 70.27 17.03
CA GLY A 268 -38.67 70.60 17.66
C GLY A 268 -39.78 69.59 17.36
N ASP A 269 -40.84 70.03 16.69
CA ASP A 269 -42.02 69.22 16.31
C ASP A 269 -41.89 68.58 14.92
N THR A 270 -40.76 68.82 14.22
CA THR A 270 -40.49 68.28 12.87
C THR A 270 -39.24 67.40 12.92
N ALA A 271 -39.22 66.33 12.11
CA ALA A 271 -38.07 65.44 11.98
C ALA A 271 -37.54 65.48 10.56
N THR A 272 -36.25 65.77 10.38
CA THR A 272 -35.60 65.72 9.07
C THR A 272 -35.03 64.33 8.84
N PHE A 273 -35.32 63.72 7.69
CA PHE A 273 -34.77 62.43 7.31
C PHE A 273 -33.92 62.53 6.04
N ALA A 274 -32.91 61.67 5.96
CA ALA A 274 -32.10 61.47 4.77
C ALA A 274 -32.01 59.97 4.50
N ALA A 275 -32.18 59.57 3.23
CA ALA A 275 -32.02 58.21 2.76
C ALA A 275 -31.02 58.20 1.59
N PHE A 276 -30.05 57.30 1.66
CA PHE A 276 -29.04 57.09 0.63
C PHE A 276 -29.18 55.67 0.10
N GLY A 277 -29.54 55.52 -1.17
CA GLY A 277 -29.62 54.23 -1.84
C GLY A 277 -28.39 54.02 -2.71
N THR A 278 -27.53 53.08 -2.34
CA THR A 278 -26.38 52.66 -3.15
C THR A 278 -26.78 51.49 -4.04
N TYR A 279 -26.51 51.55 -5.33
CA TYR A 279 -26.87 50.45 -6.23
C TYR A 279 -25.94 49.24 -6.02
N ARG A 280 -26.50 48.06 -5.72
CA ARG A 280 -25.71 46.85 -5.38
C ARG A 280 -24.82 46.34 -6.52
N PHE A 281 -25.18 46.63 -7.76
CA PHE A 281 -24.44 46.20 -8.94
C PHE A 281 -23.76 47.38 -9.64
N ALA A 282 -23.30 48.39 -8.89
CA ALA A 282 -22.53 49.48 -9.46
C ALA A 282 -21.30 48.89 -10.20
N PRO A 283 -21.11 49.21 -11.50
CA PRO A 283 -19.88 48.82 -12.17
C PRO A 283 -18.73 49.47 -11.40
N VAL A 284 -17.72 48.68 -11.03
CA VAL A 284 -16.47 49.21 -10.51
C VAL A 284 -15.87 50.05 -11.63
N THR A 285 -16.07 51.36 -11.57
CA THR A 285 -15.34 52.29 -12.42
C THR A 285 -13.89 52.17 -12.00
N HIS A 286 -13.10 51.49 -12.81
CA HIS A 286 -11.65 51.60 -12.74
C HIS A 286 -11.33 53.05 -13.14
N GLU A 287 -11.24 53.93 -12.14
CA GLU A 287 -10.58 55.22 -12.30
C GLU A 287 -9.13 54.96 -12.69
N SER A 288 -8.81 55.39 -13.91
CA SER A 288 -7.48 55.39 -14.53
C SER A 288 -6.57 56.45 -13.94
#